data_AF-A0A955YSQ7-F1
#
_entry.id   AF-A0A955YSQ7-F1
#
_cell.length_a   1.000
_cell.length_b   1.000
_cell.length_c   1.000
_cell.angle_alpha   90.00
_cell.angle_beta   90.00
_cell.angle_gamma   90.00
#
_symmetry.space_group_name_H-M   'P 1'
#
loop_
_entity.id
_entity.type
_entity.pdbx_description
1 polymer ?
#
loop_
_entity_poly.entity_id
_entity_poly.type
_entity_poly.pdbx_seq_one_letter_code
_entity_poly.pdbx_strand_id
1 'polypeptide(L)'
;TALLGEDFESADQAIDLALTEGCHPSDANRMRAMAHLVRGDVATAMRLLGRAPANDEAKAKHLIAQSIILLRADRIVEALYCGLRALALTRGGHDERGEMAAMHALAMIYQGVDRQEDAQRIREAASFRAGGVELTP
;
A
#
# COMPACT_ATOMS: atom_id res chain seq x y z
N THR A 1 -4.42 -15.30 3.48
CA THR A 1 -5.18 -14.99 2.24
C THR A 1 -4.42 -15.54 1.05
N ALA A 2 -5.08 -15.87 -0.08
CA ALA A 2 -4.48 -16.57 -1.23
C ALA A 2 -3.14 -15.98 -1.71
N LEU A 3 -3.00 -14.64 -1.68
CA LEU A 3 -1.75 -13.93 -2.00
C LEU A 3 -0.56 -14.29 -1.11
N LEU A 4 -0.79 -14.58 0.18
CA LEU A 4 0.26 -14.99 1.12
C LEU A 4 0.61 -16.48 0.99
N GLY A 5 -0.27 -17.28 0.39
CA GLY A 5 -0.03 -18.69 0.08
C GLY A 5 0.54 -18.92 -1.32
N GLU A 6 0.91 -17.85 -2.03
CA GLU A 6 1.35 -17.88 -3.44
C GLU A 6 0.34 -18.55 -4.39
N ASP A 7 -0.93 -18.65 -3.96
CA ASP A 7 -2.02 -19.15 -4.78
C ASP A 7 -2.56 -18.00 -5.63
N PHE A 8 -1.77 -17.74 -6.66
CA PHE A 8 -1.93 -16.67 -7.61
C PHE A 8 -3.17 -16.83 -8.50
N GLU A 9 -3.56 -18.06 -8.80
CA GLU A 9 -4.74 -18.36 -9.61
C GLU A 9 -6.02 -18.06 -8.81
N SER A 10 -6.10 -18.53 -7.56
CA SER A 10 -7.21 -18.20 -6.67
C SER A 10 -7.28 -16.69 -6.38
N ALA A 11 -6.14 -16.01 -6.30
CA ALA A 11 -6.11 -14.56 -6.16
C ALA A 11 -6.71 -13.84 -7.38
N ASP A 12 -6.38 -14.26 -8.59
CA ASP A 12 -6.92 -13.66 -9.81
C ASP A 12 -8.43 -13.96 -9.96
N GLN A 13 -8.87 -15.19 -9.66
CA GLN A 13 -10.30 -15.55 -9.64
C GLN A 13 -11.09 -14.72 -8.62
N ALA A 14 -10.55 -14.49 -7.44
CA ALA A 14 -11.20 -13.67 -6.41
C ALA A 14 -11.31 -12.20 -6.84
N ILE A 15 -10.31 -11.67 -7.56
CA ILE A 15 -10.36 -10.31 -8.09
C ILE A 15 -11.41 -10.20 -9.21
N ASP A 16 -11.50 -11.20 -10.09
CA ASP A 16 -12.51 -11.24 -11.15
C ASP A 16 -13.93 -11.31 -10.56
N LEU A 17 -14.12 -12.14 -9.53
CA LEU A 17 -15.40 -12.20 -8.80
C LEU A 17 -15.74 -10.84 -8.19
N ALA A 18 -14.81 -10.21 -7.48
CA ALA A 18 -15.04 -8.89 -6.88
C ALA A 18 -15.44 -7.84 -7.93
N LEU A 19 -14.85 -7.88 -9.13
CA LEU A 19 -15.25 -7.00 -10.23
C LEU A 19 -16.69 -7.25 -10.67
N THR A 20 -17.11 -8.52 -10.78
CA THR A 20 -18.49 -8.85 -11.12
C THR A 20 -19.49 -8.42 -10.03
N GLU A 21 -19.04 -8.39 -8.77
CA GLU A 21 -19.82 -7.91 -7.61
C GLU A 21 -19.83 -6.37 -7.48
N GLY A 22 -19.20 -5.64 -8.40
CA GLY A 22 -19.21 -4.17 -8.44
C GLY A 22 -18.00 -3.49 -7.80
N CYS A 23 -16.93 -4.24 -7.50
CA CYS A 23 -15.66 -3.65 -7.09
C CYS A 23 -15.18 -2.63 -8.13
N HIS A 24 -14.72 -1.47 -7.66
CA HIS A 24 -14.25 -0.43 -8.56
C HIS A 24 -13.01 -0.91 -9.33
N PRO A 25 -12.90 -0.67 -10.65
CA PRO A 25 -11.77 -1.17 -11.46
C PRO A 25 -10.39 -0.73 -10.97
N SER A 26 -10.31 0.44 -10.32
CA SER A 26 -9.05 0.92 -9.74
C SER A 26 -8.61 0.09 -8.54
N ASP A 27 -9.54 -0.50 -7.78
CA ASP A 27 -9.23 -1.33 -6.62
C ASP A 27 -8.75 -2.70 -7.07
N ALA A 28 -9.44 -3.30 -8.04
CA ALA A 28 -9.01 -4.53 -8.70
C ALA A 28 -7.61 -4.40 -9.33
N ASN A 29 -7.34 -3.28 -10.02
CA ASN A 29 -6.02 -3.04 -10.61
C ASN A 29 -4.91 -2.94 -9.55
N ARG A 30 -5.17 -2.35 -8.38
CA ARG A 30 -4.19 -2.35 -7.28
C ARG A 30 -3.95 -3.76 -6.74
N MET A 31 -5.00 -4.55 -6.57
CA MET A 31 -4.87 -5.94 -6.12
C MET A 31 -4.05 -6.78 -7.12
N ARG A 32 -4.33 -6.67 -8.42
CA ARG A 32 -3.52 -7.33 -9.46
C ARG A 32 -2.08 -6.82 -9.48
N ALA A 33 -1.87 -5.51 -9.35
CA ALA A 33 -0.52 -4.95 -9.30
C ALA A 33 0.30 -5.54 -8.15
N MET A 34 -0.33 -5.71 -6.97
CA MET A 34 0.33 -6.34 -5.84
C MET A 34 0.59 -7.84 -6.06
N ALA A 35 -0.34 -8.57 -6.69
CA ALA A 35 -0.13 -9.97 -7.07
C ALA A 35 1.07 -10.13 -8.01
N HIS A 36 1.17 -9.30 -9.05
CA HIS A 36 2.33 -9.28 -9.95
C HIS A 36 3.63 -8.89 -9.23
N LEU A 37 3.56 -7.96 -8.27
CA LEU A 37 4.73 -7.59 -7.46
C LEU A 37 5.25 -8.77 -6.63
N VAL A 38 4.37 -9.53 -5.98
CA VAL A 38 4.75 -10.73 -5.21
C VAL A 38 5.40 -11.78 -6.12
N ARG A 39 4.92 -11.91 -7.36
CA ARG A 39 5.52 -12.77 -8.41
C ARG A 39 6.85 -12.23 -8.96
N GLY A 40 7.29 -11.04 -8.55
CA GLY A 40 8.51 -10.38 -9.05
C GLY A 40 8.34 -9.62 -10.37
N ASP A 41 7.13 -9.57 -10.94
CA ASP A 41 6.82 -8.86 -12.19
C ASP A 41 6.51 -7.37 -11.91
N VAL A 42 7.58 -6.63 -11.62
CA VAL A 42 7.53 -5.19 -11.34
C VAL A 42 6.97 -4.39 -12.53
N ALA A 43 7.29 -4.80 -13.76
CA ALA A 43 6.88 -4.08 -14.97
C ALA A 43 5.35 -4.10 -15.14
N THR A 44 4.72 -5.28 -14.99
CA THR A 44 3.26 -5.37 -15.04
C THR A 44 2.61 -4.66 -13.85
N ALA A 45 3.19 -4.76 -12.66
CA ALA A 45 2.69 -4.06 -11.48
C ALA A 45 2.61 -2.54 -11.70
N MET A 46 3.64 -1.92 -12.29
CA MET A 46 3.62 -0.49 -12.63
C MET A 46 2.56 -0.15 -13.67
N ARG A 47 2.43 -0.97 -14.73
CA ARG A 47 1.45 -0.74 -15.80
C ARG A 47 0.01 -0.75 -15.29
N LEU A 48 -0.31 -1.65 -14.35
CA LEU A 48 -1.64 -1.77 -13.76
C LEU A 48 -2.02 -0.55 -12.90
N LEU A 49 -1.04 0.15 -12.34
CA LEU A 49 -1.25 1.41 -11.63
C LEU A 49 -1.38 2.64 -12.56
N GLY A 50 -1.40 2.50 -13.88
CA GLY A 50 -1.41 3.65 -14.80
C GLY A 50 -2.66 4.55 -14.79
N ARG A 51 -3.70 4.23 -14.00
CA ARG A 51 -4.95 5.01 -13.96
C ARG A 51 -5.03 5.97 -12.78
N ALA A 52 -5.51 7.18 -13.07
CA ALA A 52 -5.77 8.19 -12.06
C ALA A 52 -6.87 7.72 -11.08
N PRO A 53 -6.67 7.91 -9.75
CA PRO A 53 -7.64 7.55 -8.73
C PRO A 53 -8.86 8.48 -8.76
N ALA A 54 -10.03 7.96 -8.37
CA ALA A 54 -11.31 8.67 -8.44
C ALA A 54 -11.54 9.69 -7.31
N ASN A 55 -10.94 9.47 -6.13
CA ASN A 55 -11.07 10.33 -4.96
C ASN A 55 -9.79 10.26 -4.10
N ASP A 56 -9.72 11.07 -3.04
CA ASP A 56 -8.52 11.16 -2.18
C ASP A 56 -8.22 9.87 -1.42
N GLU A 57 -9.23 9.11 -1.00
CA GLU A 57 -9.05 7.79 -0.37
C GLU A 57 -8.43 6.78 -1.35
N ALA A 58 -8.99 6.67 -2.55
CA ALA A 58 -8.46 5.83 -3.62
C ALA A 58 -7.05 6.28 -4.03
N LYS A 59 -6.77 7.59 -3.96
CA LYS A 59 -5.46 8.16 -4.25
C LYS A 59 -4.45 7.82 -3.18
N ALA A 60 -4.82 7.86 -1.90
CA ALA A 60 -3.97 7.40 -0.82
C ALA A 60 -3.61 5.92 -1.00
N LYS A 61 -4.61 5.05 -1.21
CA LYS A 61 -4.40 3.61 -1.46
C LYS A 61 -3.51 3.37 -2.69
N HIS A 62 -3.71 4.15 -3.75
CA HIS A 62 -2.87 4.10 -4.94
C HIS A 62 -1.42 4.47 -4.65
N LEU A 63 -1.18 5.57 -3.94
CA LEU A 63 0.17 6.03 -3.58
C LEU A 63 0.90 5.05 -2.65
N ILE A 64 0.18 4.38 -1.74
CA ILE A 64 0.74 3.31 -0.91
C ILE A 64 1.21 2.16 -1.81
N ALA A 65 0.35 1.65 -2.68
CA ALA A 65 0.73 0.56 -3.60
C ALA A 65 1.92 0.96 -4.49
N GLN A 66 1.89 2.19 -5.03
CA GLN A 66 2.96 2.72 -5.86
C GLN A 66 4.29 2.81 -5.11
N SER A 67 4.28 3.25 -3.84
CA SER A 67 5.50 3.32 -3.04
C SER A 67 6.18 1.96 -2.84
N ILE A 68 5.40 0.90 -2.66
CA ILE A 68 5.92 -0.45 -2.45
C ILE A 68 6.50 -1.01 -3.76
N ILE A 69 5.81 -0.79 -4.88
CA ILE A 69 6.29 -1.20 -6.21
C ILE A 69 7.58 -0.45 -6.58
N LEU A 70 7.63 0.86 -6.32
CA LEU A 70 8.82 1.68 -6.58
C LEU A 70 10.01 1.27 -5.70
N LEU A 71 9.77 0.93 -4.44
CA LEU A 71 10.81 0.37 -3.56
C LEU A 71 11.40 -0.91 -4.16
N ARG A 72 10.53 -1.83 -4.62
CA ARG A 72 10.98 -3.08 -5.25
C ARG A 72 11.71 -2.87 -6.58
N ALA A 73 11.41 -1.76 -7.26
CA ALA A 73 12.08 -1.32 -8.47
C ALA A 73 13.39 -0.54 -8.21
N ASP A 74 13.84 -0.44 -6.95
CA ASP A 74 15.00 0.36 -6.52
C ASP A 74 14.87 1.88 -6.82
N ARG A 75 13.63 2.37 -6.98
CA ARG A 75 13.31 3.78 -7.22
C ARG A 75 12.99 4.47 -5.90
N ILE A 76 13.96 4.48 -5.00
CA ILE A 76 13.80 4.87 -3.59
C ILE A 76 13.19 6.27 -3.41
N VAL A 77 13.71 7.29 -4.12
CA VAL A 77 13.27 8.68 -3.94
C VAL A 77 11.78 8.83 -4.28
N GLU A 78 11.34 8.17 -5.34
CA GLU A 78 9.95 8.20 -5.79
C GLU A 78 9.05 7.38 -4.85
N ALA A 79 9.55 6.25 -4.34
CA ALA A 79 8.87 5.46 -3.32
C ALA A 79 8.60 6.31 -2.08
N LEU A 80 9.62 7.02 -1.58
CA LEU A 80 9.52 7.89 -0.42
C LEU A 80 8.51 9.03 -0.66
N TYR A 81 8.57 9.67 -1.83
CA TYR A 81 7.62 10.73 -2.19
C TYR A 81 6.18 10.21 -2.18
N CYS A 82 5.93 9.03 -2.75
CA CYS A 82 4.61 8.41 -2.75
C CYS A 82 4.13 8.08 -1.34
N GLY A 83 4.99 7.48 -0.51
CA GLY A 83 4.66 7.13 0.88
C GLY A 83 4.32 8.36 1.75
N LEU A 84 5.10 9.43 1.63
CA LEU A 84 4.85 10.69 2.36
C LEU A 84 3.56 11.36 1.91
N ARG A 85 3.29 11.36 0.60
CA ARG A 85 2.05 11.93 0.05
C ARG A 85 0.82 11.12 0.46
N ALA A 86 0.93 9.79 0.50
CA ALA A 86 -0.13 8.94 1.03
C ALA A 86 -0.43 9.27 2.49
N LEU A 87 0.61 9.36 3.33
CA LEU A 87 0.46 9.70 4.74
C LEU A 87 -0.21 11.07 4.96
N ALA A 88 0.13 12.06 4.14
CA ALA A 88 -0.51 13.38 4.20
C ALA A 88 -2.01 13.32 3.85
N LEU A 89 -2.38 12.57 2.80
CA LEU A 89 -3.77 12.41 2.40
C LEU A 89 -4.59 11.66 3.46
N THR A 90 -4.06 10.56 4.00
CA THR A 90 -4.78 9.75 4.99
C THR A 90 -4.98 10.51 6.29
N ARG A 91 -4.01 11.33 6.70
CA ARG A 91 -4.17 12.24 7.85
C ARG A 91 -5.19 13.33 7.60
N GLY A 92 -5.16 13.97 6.43
CA GLY A 92 -6.13 15.00 6.07
C GLY A 92 -7.56 14.46 5.94
N GLY A 93 -7.71 13.19 5.55
CA GLY A 93 -8.99 12.50 5.45
C GLY A 93 -9.43 11.76 6.71
N HIS A 94 -8.66 11.80 7.80
CA HIS A 94 -8.91 11.02 9.03
C HIS A 94 -9.05 9.50 8.78
N ASP A 95 -8.35 8.97 7.77
CA ASP A 95 -8.30 7.53 7.46
C ASP A 95 -7.19 6.87 8.29
N GLU A 96 -7.53 6.41 9.48
CA GLU A 96 -6.59 5.77 10.41
C GLU A 96 -5.96 4.49 9.82
N ARG A 97 -6.74 3.71 9.07
CA ARG A 97 -6.26 2.48 8.44
C ARG A 97 -5.28 2.80 7.32
N GLY A 98 -5.61 3.79 6.48
CA GLY A 98 -4.73 4.31 5.46
C GLY A 98 -3.45 4.91 6.04
N GLU A 99 -3.55 5.65 7.15
CA GLU A 99 -2.40 6.22 7.84
C GLU A 99 -1.44 5.11 8.31
N MET A 100 -1.96 4.08 8.98
CA MET A 100 -1.14 2.93 9.38
C MET A 100 -0.46 2.27 8.17
N ALA A 101 -1.21 2.01 7.10
CA ALA A 101 -0.67 1.41 5.89
C ALA A 101 0.43 2.26 5.24
N ALA A 102 0.27 3.59 5.21
CA ALA A 102 1.28 4.51 4.72
C ALA A 102 2.54 4.54 5.61
N MET A 103 2.37 4.49 6.94
CA MET A 103 3.49 4.41 7.88
C MET A 103 4.26 3.09 7.74
N HIS A 104 3.56 1.96 7.56
CA HIS A 104 4.20 0.68 7.27
C HIS A 104 4.99 0.70 5.95
N ALA A 105 4.43 1.31 4.90
CA ALA A 105 5.15 1.49 3.63
C ALA A 105 6.43 2.34 3.80
N LEU A 106 6.35 3.44 4.54
CA LEU A 106 7.52 4.27 4.85
C LEU A 106 8.57 3.52 5.66
N ALA A 107 8.17 2.74 6.67
CA ALA A 107 9.09 1.91 7.43
C ALA A 107 9.84 0.93 6.50
N MET A 108 9.15 0.24 5.59
CA MET A 108 9.80 -0.65 4.62
C MET A 108 10.81 0.10 3.73
N ILE A 109 10.47 1.33 3.29
CA ILE A 109 11.38 2.16 2.50
C ILE A 109 12.65 2.50 3.28
N TYR A 110 12.52 2.93 4.54
CA TYR A 110 13.68 3.22 5.38
C TYR A 110 14.53 1.97 5.67
N GLN A 111 13.91 0.81 5.88
CA GLN A 111 14.66 -0.44 6.00
C GLN A 111 15.42 -0.78 4.71
N GLY A 112 14.81 -0.53 3.54
CA GLY A 112 15.42 -0.79 2.23
C GLY A 112 16.66 0.05 1.93
N VAL A 113 16.85 1.19 2.62
CA VAL A 113 18.05 2.04 2.54
C VAL A 113 18.92 1.99 3.78
N ASP A 114 18.82 0.90 4.54
CA ASP A 114 19.59 0.65 5.76
C ASP A 114 19.44 1.69 6.87
N ARG A 115 18.31 2.41 6.90
CA ARG A 115 17.93 3.33 7.98
C ARG A 115 17.04 2.62 9.00
N GLN A 116 17.57 1.58 9.63
CA GLN A 116 16.81 0.70 10.54
C GLN A 116 16.21 1.45 11.74
N GLU A 117 16.95 2.41 12.30
CA GLU A 117 16.45 3.22 13.42
C GLU A 117 15.22 4.04 13.03
N ASP A 118 15.23 4.66 11.86
CA ASP A 118 14.10 5.48 11.40
C ASP A 118 12.89 4.63 11.06
N ALA A 119 13.12 3.46 10.44
CA ALA A 119 12.06 2.48 10.24
C ALA A 119 11.41 2.05 11.56
N GLN A 120 12.23 1.82 12.60
CA GLN A 120 11.75 1.41 13.92
C GLN A 120 10.92 2.51 14.58
N ARG A 121 11.40 3.77 14.57
CA ARG A 121 10.64 4.92 15.09
C ARG A 121 9.29 5.07 14.42
N ILE A 122 9.21 4.84 13.11
CA ILE A 122 7.95 4.91 12.36
C ILE A 122 7.01 3.77 12.77
N ARG A 123 7.51 2.54 12.93
CA ARG A 123 6.69 1.41 13.40
C ARG A 123 6.13 1.66 14.79
N GLU A 124 6.95 2.15 15.71
CA GLU A 124 6.52 2.49 17.08
C GLU A 124 5.46 3.58 17.08
N ALA A 125 5.64 4.63 16.27
CA ALA A 125 4.64 5.68 16.11
C ALA A 125 3.32 5.16 15.53
N ALA A 126 3.37 4.18 14.61
CA ALA A 126 2.17 3.55 14.05
C ALA A 126 1.45 2.70 15.10
N SER A 127 2.18 1.89 15.87
CA SER A 127 1.61 1.06 16.94
C SER A 127 1.01 1.89 18.08
N PHE A 128 1.67 2.99 18.47
CA PHE A 128 1.14 3.89 19.49
C PHE A 128 -0.20 4.51 19.07
N ARG A 129 -0.33 4.91 17.80
CA ARG A 129 -1.60 5.40 17.25
C ARG A 129 -2.69 4.34 17.24
N ALA A 130 -2.35 3.08 16.94
CA ALA A 130 -3.31 1.98 16.96
C ALA A 130 -3.78 1.63 18.39
N GLY A 131 -2.91 1.77 19.39
CA GLY A 131 -3.21 1.49 20.80
C GLY A 131 -3.95 2.60 21.55
N GLY A 132 -4.06 3.80 20.96
CA GLY A 132 -4.75 4.94 21.58
C GLY A 132 -6.29 4.90 21.54
N VAL A 133 -6.88 3.84 20.95
CA VAL A 133 -8.35 3.69 20.77
C VAL A 133 -9.01 2.90 21.92
N GLU A 134 -8.24 2.24 22.79
CA GLU A 134 -8.76 1.63 24.01
C GLU A 134 -8.24 2.40 25.22
N LEU A 135 -9.06 3.31 25.74
CA LEU A 135 -9.20 3.66 27.17
C LEU A 135 -10.12 4.89 27.29
N THR A 136 -11.42 4.62 27.37
CA THR A 136 -12.34 5.46 28.14
C THR A 136 -13.14 4.54 29.08
N PRO A 137 -13.32 4.93 30.35
CA PRO A 137 -13.82 4.08 31.43
C PRO A 137 -15.28 3.65 31.29
#